data_AF-A0A0K2YGC0-F1
#
_entry.id   AF-A0A0K2YGC0-F1
#
_cell.length_a   1.000
_cell.length_b   1.000
_cell.length_c   1.000
_cell.angle_alpha   90.00
_cell.angle_beta   90.00
_cell.angle_gamma   90.00
#
_symmetry.space_group_name_H-M   'P 1'
#
loop_
_entity.id
_entity.type
_entity.pdbx_description
1 polymer ?
#
loop_
_entity_poly.entity_id
_entity_poly.type
_entity_poly.pdbx_seq_one_letter_code
_entity_poly.pdbx_strand_id
1 'polypeptide(L)' 'MVNNDDIVARGEASLEGVGVLHEGEAVRISGAGGQQLTTETGAEVLVWEMHASIGR' A
#
# COMPACT_ATOMS: atom_id res chain seq x y z
N MET A 1 12.51 -3.87 -10.15
CA MET A 1 11.12 -3.42 -9.94
C MET A 1 10.70 -3.97 -8.60
N VAL A 2 10.57 -3.12 -7.59
CA VAL A 2 10.04 -3.53 -6.28
C VAL A 2 8.52 -3.46 -6.41
N ASN A 3 7.84 -4.51 -5.96
CA ASN A 3 6.39 -4.50 -5.80
C ASN A 3 6.11 -4.42 -4.31
N ASN A 4 5.10 -3.70 -3.89
CA ASN A 4 4.68 -3.61 -2.50
C ASN A 4 3.20 -3.94 -2.40
N ASP A 5 2.78 -4.60 -1.33
CA ASP A 5 1.38 -4.80 -1.01
C ASP A 5 1.07 -4.05 0.29
N ASP A 6 0.08 -3.16 0.24
CA ASP A 6 -0.37 -2.34 1.37
C ASP A 6 -1.77 -2.78 1.80
N ILE A 7 -2.01 -2.92 3.10
CA ILE A 7 -3.32 -3.28 3.68
C ILE A 7 -3.72 -2.27 4.74
N VAL A 8 -4.96 -1.77 4.71
CA VAL A 8 -5.54 -1.00 5.82
C VAL A 8 -6.13 -1.97 6.83
N ALA A 9 -5.37 -2.28 7.89
CA ALA A 9 -5.81 -3.20 8.94
C ALA A 9 -6.91 -2.58 9.83
N ARG A 10 -6.91 -1.26 9.97
CA ARG A 10 -7.93 -0.50 10.70
C ARG A 10 -8.02 0.94 10.23
N GLY A 11 -9.23 1.49 10.17
CA GLY A 11 -9.47 2.89 9.82
C GLY A 11 -9.53 3.13 8.32
N GLU A 12 -9.12 4.32 7.88
CA GLU A 12 -9.20 4.75 6.48
C GLU A 12 -7.98 5.57 6.08
N ALA A 13 -7.49 5.34 4.86
CA ALA A 13 -6.36 6.07 4.29
C ALA A 13 -6.61 6.39 2.80
N SER A 14 -6.09 7.53 2.34
CA SER A 14 -6.09 7.91 0.93
C SER A 14 -4.72 7.68 0.33
N LEU A 15 -4.67 6.90 -0.75
CA LEU A 15 -3.45 6.56 -1.47
C LEU A 15 -3.42 7.26 -2.82
N GLU A 16 -2.32 7.96 -3.08
CA GLU A 16 -2.06 8.63 -4.36
C GLU A 16 -2.25 7.66 -5.55
N GLY A 17 -3.09 8.05 -6.51
CA GLY A 17 -3.33 7.26 -7.73
C GLY A 17 -4.31 6.08 -7.58
N VAL A 18 -4.71 5.73 -6.37
CA VAL A 18 -5.70 4.67 -6.08
C VAL A 18 -7.01 5.26 -5.55
N GLY A 19 -6.92 6.22 -4.63
CA GLY A 19 -8.05 6.78 -3.91
C GLY A 19 -8.15 6.28 -2.47
N VAL A 20 -9.36 6.32 -1.91
CA VAL A 20 -9.62 5.93 -0.52
C VAL A 20 -9.61 4.42 -0.38
N LEU A 21 -8.88 3.93 0.61
CA LEU A 21 -8.86 2.55 1.07
C LEU A 21 -9.56 2.46 2.43
N HIS A 22 -10.55 1.58 2.52
CA HIS A 22 -11.26 1.29 3.74
C HIS A 22 -10.66 0.08 4.47
N GLU A 23 -11.05 -0.09 5.73
CA GLU A 23 -10.62 -1.21 6.56
C GLU A 23 -10.82 -2.57 5.85
N GLY A 24 -9.75 -3.37 5.83
CA GLY A 24 -9.69 -4.67 5.18
C GLY A 24 -9.30 -4.63 3.70
N GLU A 25 -9.23 -3.47 3.08
CA GLU A 25 -8.79 -3.35 1.68
C GLU A 25 -7.27 -3.42 1.56
N ALA A 26 -6.84 -3.99 0.44
CA ALA A 26 -5.46 -4.19 0.10
C ALA A 26 -5.18 -3.65 -1.31
N VAL A 27 -4.03 -3.03 -1.52
CA VAL A 27 -3.57 -2.63 -2.83
C VAL A 27 -2.17 -3.15 -3.12
N ARG A 28 -1.93 -3.51 -4.38
CA ARG A 28 -0.61 -3.86 -4.89
C ARG A 28 -0.04 -2.72 -5.71
N ILE A 29 1.11 -2.22 -5.28
CA ILE A 29 1.86 -1.18 -5.97
C ILE A 29 3.01 -1.85 -6.73
N SER A 30 3.05 -1.68 -8.05
CA SER A 30 4.11 -2.26 -8.89
C SER A 30 4.85 -1.16 -9.66
N GLY A 31 6.17 -1.09 -9.52
CA GLY A 31 6.99 -0.15 -10.30
C GLY A 31 6.89 1.33 -9.90
N ALA A 32 6.30 1.66 -8.74
CA ALA A 32 6.19 3.04 -8.27
C ALA A 32 7.44 3.49 -7.49
N GLY A 33 7.81 4.76 -7.66
CA GLY A 33 8.95 5.42 -7.00
C GLY A 33 8.65 5.97 -5.61
N GLY A 34 7.75 5.33 -4.87
CA GLY A 34 7.14 5.85 -3.64
C GLY A 34 5.77 6.47 -3.93
N GLN A 35 4.78 6.18 -3.07
CA GLN A 35 3.42 6.72 -3.16
C GLN A 35 3.08 7.40 -1.83
N GLN A 36 2.37 8.53 -1.89
CA GLN A 36 1.92 9.20 -0.67
C GLN A 36 0.64 8.55 -0.12
N LEU A 37 0.68 8.20 1.16
CA LEU A 37 -0.47 7.74 1.92
C LEU A 37 -0.81 8.76 3.02
N THR A 38 -2.06 9.21 3.08
CA THR A 38 -2.55 10.16 4.10
C THR A 38 -3.78 9.64 4.82
N THR A 39 -4.05 10.19 5.99
CA THR A 39 -5.24 9.86 6.78
C THR A 39 -5.77 11.11 7.48
N GLU A 40 -7.09 11.24 7.57
CA GLU A 40 -7.74 12.34 8.29
C GLU A 40 -7.96 12.01 9.76
N THR A 41 -8.20 10.74 10.10
CA THR A 41 -8.58 10.31 11.46
C THR A 41 -7.59 9.33 12.10
N GLY A 42 -6.66 8.76 11.31
CA GLY A 42 -5.72 7.72 11.73
C GLY A 42 -6.05 6.37 11.09
N ALA A 43 -5.01 5.63 10.70
CA ALA A 43 -5.13 4.28 10.17
C ALA A 43 -3.96 3.40 10.61
N GLU A 44 -4.22 2.11 10.78
CA GLU A 44 -3.19 1.09 10.90
C GLU A 44 -2.98 0.45 9.53
N VAL A 45 -1.75 0.53 9.03
CA VAL A 45 -1.41 0.09 7.67
C VAL A 45 -0.22 -0.86 7.73
N LEU A 46 -0.38 -2.00 7.08
CA LEU A 46 0.69 -2.97 6.86
C LEU A 46 1.25 -2.75 5.46
N VAL A 47 2.56 -2.54 5.37
CA VAL A 47 3.29 -2.31 4.11
C VAL A 47 4.27 -3.47 3.94
N TRP A 48 4.21 -4.18 2.81
CA TRP A 48 5.03 -5.36 2.55
C TRP A 48 5.78 -5.30 1.22
N GLU A 49 7.10 -5.12 1.28
CA GLU A 49 7.93 -5.19 0.08
C GLU A 49 8.10 -6.63 -0.44
N MET A 50 7.61 -6.85 -1.66
CA MET A 50 7.85 -8.04 -2.47
C MET A 50 9.11 -7.84 -3.33
N HIS A 51 10.20 -8.50 -2.94
CA HIS A 51 11.38 -8.62 -3.79
C HIS A 51 11.23 -9.85 -4.69
N ALA A 52 10.77 -9.63 -5.92
CA ALA A 52 10.73 -10.69 -6.93
C ALA A 52 12.13 -10.88 -7.54
N SER A 53 12.98 -11.69 -6.90
CA SER A 53 14.15 -12.28 -7.57
C SER A 53 13.72 -13.58 -8.23
N ILE A 54 13.70 -13.61 -9.56
CA ILE A 54 13.72 -14.88 -10.28
C ILE A 54 15.16 -15.36 -10.19
N GLY A 55 15.39 -16.42 -9.40
CA GLY A 55 16.72 -17.00 -9.21
C GLY A 55 17.34 -17.45 -10.52
N ARG A 56 18.67 -17.32 -10.61
CA ARG A 56 19.50 -18.12 -11.52
C ARG A 56 20.20 -19.19 -10.70
#